data_AF-A0AAW1RGM2-F1
#
_entry.id   AF-A0AAW1RGM2-F1
#
_cell.length_a   1.000
_cell.length_b   1.000
_cell.length_c   1.000
_cell.angle_alpha   90.00
_cell.angle_beta   90.00
_cell.angle_gamma   90.00
#
_symmetry.space_group_name_H-M   'P 1'
#
loop_
_entity.id
_entity.type
_entity.pdbx_description
1 polymer ?
#
loop_
_entity_poly.entity_id
_entity_poly.type
_entity_poly.pdbx_seq_one_letter_code
_entity_poly.pdbx_strand_id
1 'polypeptide(L)'
;MLPMDRELVCMAMRPDLLAVGSHSHIMLLDPRQPCMLVKVVESLDACQGVRSLCFQEDLISCGSGRGRLFFYDLRTNAYMPLREDIRDLTEEDPKQFKGQREQLSPREYLQLGKGWLCTEDDIYQQLFTHERIYNACYAHAWDPTQTKLMCVGGPLAFGLKGCYLGLWH
;
A
#
# COMPACT_ATOMS: atom_id res chain seq x y z
N MET A 1 25.93 2.01 -2.17
CA MET A 1 24.88 3.03 -2.35
C MET A 1 23.79 2.40 -3.20
N LEU A 2 22.52 2.49 -2.82
CA LEU A 2 21.41 1.92 -3.61
C LEU A 2 21.26 2.75 -4.91
N PRO A 3 21.01 2.11 -6.08
CA PRO A 3 21.13 2.78 -7.38
C PRO A 3 19.91 3.64 -7.76
N MET A 4 19.16 4.17 -6.80
CA MET A 4 17.88 4.86 -7.04
C MET A 4 17.93 6.32 -6.59
N ASP A 5 17.23 7.18 -7.33
CA ASP A 5 17.16 8.64 -7.15
C ASP A 5 15.95 9.10 -6.31
N ARG A 6 15.12 8.15 -5.84
CA ARG A 6 13.92 8.40 -5.06
C ARG A 6 14.10 8.07 -3.58
N GLU A 7 13.32 8.74 -2.76
CA GLU A 7 13.29 8.54 -1.32
C GLU A 7 12.87 7.11 -0.95
N LEU A 8 13.43 6.62 0.16
CA LEU A 8 13.05 5.36 0.78
C LEU A 8 12.09 5.68 1.92
N VAL A 9 10.95 4.99 1.95
CA VAL A 9 9.82 5.38 2.80
C VAL A 9 9.53 4.35 3.87
N CYS A 10 9.64 3.07 3.54
CA CYS A 10 9.35 1.98 4.46
C CYS A 10 10.27 0.79 4.23
N MET A 11 10.33 -0.12 5.20
CA MET A 11 11.09 -1.35 5.10
C MET A 11 10.40 -2.48 5.85
N ALA A 12 10.65 -3.70 5.42
CA ALA A 12 10.31 -4.93 6.11
C ALA A 12 11.50 -5.88 6.07
N MET A 13 11.70 -6.69 7.10
CA MET A 13 12.88 -7.54 7.23
C MET A 13 12.49 -8.97 7.59
N ARG A 14 13.11 -9.92 6.89
CA ARG A 14 13.27 -11.33 7.25
C ARG A 14 14.74 -11.61 7.56
N PRO A 15 15.08 -12.73 8.23
CA PRO A 15 16.48 -13.09 8.52
C PRO A 15 17.39 -13.15 7.28
N ASP A 16 16.81 -13.46 6.12
CA ASP A 16 17.48 -13.75 4.88
C ASP A 16 17.25 -12.69 3.78
N LEU A 17 16.34 -11.75 4.00
CA LEU A 17 15.92 -10.79 2.97
C LEU A 17 15.36 -9.50 3.61
N LEU A 18 15.81 -8.36 3.11
CA LEU A 18 15.28 -7.04 3.44
C LEU A 18 14.50 -6.52 2.23
N ALA A 19 13.27 -6.04 2.46
CA ALA A 19 12.48 -5.33 1.47
C ALA A 19 12.44 -3.85 1.83
N VAL A 20 12.75 -2.97 0.88
CA VAL A 20 12.75 -1.51 1.06
C VAL A 20 11.81 -0.88 0.04
N GLY A 21 10.82 -0.15 0.52
CA GLY A 21 9.83 0.55 -0.29
C GLY A 21 10.25 1.99 -0.56
N SER A 22 9.98 2.44 -1.78
CA SER A 22 10.22 3.78 -2.27
C SER A 22 8.94 4.38 -2.86
N HIS A 23 9.03 5.60 -3.40
CA HIS A 23 7.94 6.24 -4.14
C HIS A 23 7.45 5.46 -5.35
N SER A 24 8.25 4.57 -5.93
CA SER A 24 7.89 3.87 -7.17
C SER A 24 8.25 2.38 -7.20
N HIS A 25 9.08 1.89 -6.28
CA HIS A 25 9.60 0.53 -6.34
C HIS A 25 9.76 -0.08 -4.96
N ILE A 26 9.86 -1.42 -4.92
CA ILE A 26 10.33 -2.21 -3.80
C ILE A 26 11.69 -2.81 -4.19
N MET A 27 12.69 -2.61 -3.35
CA MET A 27 14.01 -3.23 -3.52
C MET A 27 14.14 -4.41 -2.55
N LEU A 28 14.52 -5.56 -3.09
CA LEU A 28 14.82 -6.76 -2.35
C LEU A 28 16.34 -6.88 -2.19
N LEU A 29 16.80 -6.94 -0.94
CA LEU A 29 18.20 -6.90 -0.57
C LEU A 29 18.57 -8.12 0.27
N ASP A 30 19.61 -8.86 -0.09
CA ASP A 30 20.18 -9.94 0.73
C ASP A 30 21.49 -9.46 1.37
N PRO A 31 21.51 -9.21 2.70
CA PRO A 31 22.69 -8.71 3.39
C PRO A 31 23.86 -9.71 3.46
N ARG A 32 23.63 -10.97 3.08
CA ARG A 32 24.65 -12.02 3.09
C ARG A 32 25.46 -12.05 1.79
N GLN A 33 25.00 -11.35 0.75
CA GLN A 33 25.66 -11.28 -0.56
C GLN A 33 26.58 -10.05 -0.66
N PRO A 34 27.73 -10.12 -1.35
CA PRO A 34 28.61 -8.97 -1.57
C PRO A 34 27.91 -7.83 -2.34
N CYS A 35 27.08 -8.21 -3.32
CA CYS A 35 26.13 -7.31 -3.95
C CYS A 35 24.77 -7.55 -3.30
N MET A 36 24.36 -6.65 -2.40
CA MET A 36 23.14 -6.85 -1.62
C MET A 36 21.87 -6.79 -2.47
N LEU A 37 21.86 -6.04 -3.59
CA LEU A 37 20.65 -5.85 -4.39
C LEU A 37 20.32 -7.12 -5.18
N VAL A 38 19.24 -7.79 -4.78
CA VAL A 38 18.74 -9.02 -5.42
C VAL A 38 17.80 -8.67 -6.56
N LYS A 39 16.81 -7.79 -6.28
CA LYS A 39 15.77 -7.45 -7.25
C LYS A 39 15.17 -6.08 -6.99
N VAL A 40 14.69 -5.44 -8.05
CA VAL A 40 13.80 -4.28 -8.00
C VAL A 40 12.44 -4.70 -8.56
N VAL A 41 11.37 -4.38 -7.84
CA VAL A 41 9.98 -4.64 -8.21
C VAL A 41 9.28 -3.30 -8.36
N GLU A 42 8.62 -3.06 -9.49
CA GLU A 42 7.84 -1.84 -9.70
C GLU A 42 6.56 -1.87 -8.86
N SER A 43 6.22 -0.75 -8.23
CA SER A 43 4.94 -0.60 -7.54
C SER A 43 3.81 -0.48 -8.55
N LEU A 44 2.72 -1.24 -8.36
CA LEU A 44 1.53 -1.15 -9.20
C LEU A 44 0.82 0.20 -9.07
N ASP A 45 0.91 0.87 -7.91
CA ASP A 45 0.27 2.18 -7.70
C ASP A 45 1.21 3.33 -8.05
N ALA A 46 1.39 3.52 -9.36
CA ALA A 46 2.27 4.54 -9.90
C ALA A 46 1.98 5.93 -9.28
N CYS A 47 3.05 6.61 -8.85
CA CYS A 47 3.03 7.95 -8.26
C CYS A 47 2.37 8.09 -6.88
N GLN A 48 1.98 6.99 -6.22
CA GLN A 48 1.40 7.01 -4.87
C GLN A 48 2.36 6.47 -3.82
N GLY A 49 3.33 5.68 -4.30
CA GLY A 49 4.43 5.13 -3.56
C GLY A 49 4.07 4.10 -2.52
N VAL A 50 5.09 3.32 -2.18
CA VAL A 50 5.04 2.29 -1.16
C VAL A 50 5.20 2.97 0.19
N ARG A 51 4.26 2.73 1.09
CA ARG A 51 4.16 3.38 2.41
C ARG A 51 4.29 2.39 3.56
N SER A 52 4.00 1.13 3.31
CA SER A 52 4.24 0.05 4.26
C SER A 52 4.55 -1.25 3.54
N LEU A 53 5.35 -2.09 4.19
CA LEU A 53 5.70 -3.43 3.73
C LEU A 53 5.58 -4.40 4.90
N CYS A 54 5.17 -5.63 4.64
CA CYS A 54 5.19 -6.71 5.61
C CYS A 54 5.47 -8.04 4.91
N PHE A 55 6.22 -8.92 5.58
CA PHE A 55 6.45 -10.29 5.10
C PHE A 55 5.44 -11.23 5.75
N GLN A 56 4.87 -12.13 4.95
CA GLN A 56 4.17 -13.33 5.37
C GLN A 56 4.78 -14.49 4.60
N GLU A 57 5.73 -15.20 5.22
CA GLU A 57 6.53 -16.22 4.52
C GLU A 57 7.09 -15.64 3.20
N ASP A 58 6.79 -16.27 2.06
CA ASP A 58 7.24 -15.85 0.73
C ASP A 58 6.33 -14.79 0.06
N LEU A 59 5.36 -14.26 0.79
CA LEU A 59 4.52 -13.16 0.37
C LEU A 59 5.03 -11.83 0.94
N ILE A 60 5.08 -10.80 0.10
CA ILE A 60 5.27 -9.41 0.51
C ILE A 60 3.96 -8.68 0.31
N SER A 61 3.34 -8.22 1.40
CA SER A 61 2.25 -7.26 1.32
C SER A 61 2.79 -5.83 1.28
N CYS A 62 2.19 -5.00 0.43
CA CYS A 62 2.62 -3.65 0.10
C CYS A 62 1.43 -2.69 0.23
N GLY A 63 1.53 -1.73 1.14
CA GLY A 63 0.53 -0.66 1.29
C GLY A 63 0.97 0.61 0.58
N SER A 64 0.03 1.27 -0.10
CA SER A 64 0.29 2.47 -0.91
C SER A 64 -0.28 3.78 -0.35
N GLY A 65 0.07 4.89 -0.99
CA GLY A 65 -0.46 6.23 -0.70
C GLY A 65 -1.96 6.41 -0.95
N ARG A 66 -2.61 5.60 -1.82
CA ARG A 66 -4.07 5.64 -2.03
C ARG A 66 -4.83 4.58 -1.21
N GLY A 67 -4.16 3.96 -0.24
CA GLY A 67 -4.79 2.92 0.56
C GLY A 67 -5.12 1.68 -0.26
N ARG A 68 -4.21 1.28 -1.13
CA ARG A 68 -4.27 -0.02 -1.82
C ARG A 68 -3.25 -0.95 -1.20
N LEU A 69 -3.64 -2.20 -0.99
CA LEU A 69 -2.76 -3.29 -0.58
C LEU A 69 -2.52 -4.22 -1.75
N PHE A 70 -1.25 -4.44 -2.09
CA PHE A 70 -0.80 -5.37 -3.11
C PHE A 70 -0.08 -6.53 -2.47
N PHE A 71 -0.15 -7.70 -3.11
CA PHE A 71 0.51 -8.91 -2.63
C PHE A 71 1.48 -9.41 -3.68
N TYR A 72 2.76 -9.46 -3.35
CA TYR A 72 3.82 -9.88 -4.24
C TYR A 72 4.41 -11.20 -3.78
N ASP A 73 4.31 -12.22 -4.62
CA ASP A 73 4.82 -13.56 -4.35
C ASP A 73 6.29 -13.66 -4.79
N LEU A 74 7.18 -13.94 -3.83
CA LEU A 74 8.60 -14.11 -4.09
C LEU A 74 8.91 -15.37 -4.91
N ARG A 75 8.06 -16.40 -4.84
CA ARG A 75 8.28 -17.68 -5.53
C ARG A 75 7.95 -17.59 -7.01
N THR A 76 6.80 -16.99 -7.32
CA THR A 76 6.36 -16.79 -8.71
C THR A 76 6.90 -15.49 -9.31
N ASN A 77 7.47 -14.63 -8.46
CA ASN A 77 8.09 -13.37 -8.85
C ASN A 77 7.10 -12.40 -9.52
N ALA A 78 5.85 -12.41 -9.04
CA ALA A 78 4.72 -11.71 -9.61
C ALA A 78 3.75 -11.22 -8.53
N TYR A 79 2.95 -10.22 -8.87
CA TYR A 79 1.81 -9.82 -8.05
C TYR A 79 0.70 -10.86 -8.12
N MET A 80 0.13 -11.19 -6.96
CA MET A 80 -0.98 -12.14 -6.87
C MET A 80 -2.31 -11.44 -7.20
N PRO A 81 -3.12 -12.03 -8.09
CA PRO A 81 -4.49 -11.58 -8.25
C PRO A 81 -5.29 -11.90 -6.99
N LEU A 82 -6.23 -11.03 -6.64
CA LEU A 82 -7.20 -11.28 -5.61
C LEU A 82 -8.25 -12.28 -6.08
N ARG A 83 -8.73 -13.09 -5.14
CA ARG A 83 -9.86 -13.97 -5.36
C ARG A 83 -11.16 -13.15 -5.38
N GLU A 84 -12.14 -13.62 -6.15
CA GLU A 84 -13.41 -12.91 -6.34
C GLU A 84 -14.27 -12.79 -5.07
N ASP A 85 -14.03 -13.64 -4.09
CA ASP A 85 -14.74 -13.70 -2.81
C ASP A 85 -14.23 -12.70 -1.77
N ILE A 86 -13.03 -12.12 -1.98
CA ILE A 86 -12.45 -11.13 -1.06
C ILE A 86 -13.08 -9.76 -1.33
N ARG A 87 -13.61 -9.13 -0.28
CA ARG A 87 -14.26 -7.82 -0.38
C ARG A 87 -13.35 -6.70 0.10
N ASP A 88 -13.43 -5.57 -0.59
CA ASP A 88 -12.87 -4.31 -0.11
C ASP A 88 -13.57 -3.85 1.17
N LEU A 89 -12.87 -3.05 1.97
CA LEU A 89 -13.45 -2.41 3.16
C LEU A 89 -14.21 -1.11 2.83
N THR A 90 -14.40 -0.82 1.55
CA THR A 90 -15.21 0.30 1.08
C THR A 90 -16.67 -0.13 0.95
N GLU A 91 -17.58 0.51 1.69
CA GLU A 91 -19.03 0.27 1.59
C GLU A 91 -19.68 0.97 0.38
N GLU A 92 -18.93 1.78 -0.36
CA GLU A 92 -19.46 2.61 -1.45
C GLU A 92 -19.40 1.89 -2.81
N ASP A 93 -20.51 1.93 -3.55
CA ASP A 93 -20.66 1.37 -4.90
C ASP A 93 -19.64 2.05 -5.86
N PRO A 94 -18.72 1.30 -6.52
CA PRO A 94 -17.64 1.87 -7.34
C PRO A 94 -18.13 2.73 -8.53
N LYS A 95 -19.44 2.78 -8.78
CA LYS A 95 -20.08 3.48 -9.91
C LYS A 95 -20.27 4.98 -9.73
N GLN A 96 -20.01 5.57 -8.55
CA GLN A 96 -20.35 6.97 -8.29
C GLN A 96 -19.28 8.02 -8.62
N PHE A 97 -18.02 7.64 -8.86
CA PHE A 97 -16.97 8.61 -9.16
C PHE A 97 -16.39 8.45 -10.56
N LYS A 98 -16.80 9.34 -11.47
CA LYS A 98 -16.18 9.55 -12.79
C LYS A 98 -14.96 10.48 -12.65
N GLY A 99 -13.88 10.00 -12.03
CA GLY A 99 -12.64 10.76 -11.85
C GLY A 99 -11.42 9.89 -12.11
N GLN A 100 -10.81 10.09 -13.28
CA GLN A 100 -9.61 9.41 -13.84
C GLN A 100 -9.71 7.89 -14.02
N ARG A 101 -9.42 7.43 -15.25
CA ARG A 101 -9.33 6.01 -15.61
C ARG A 101 -8.28 5.32 -14.73
N GLU A 102 -8.72 4.52 -13.77
CA GLU A 102 -7.83 3.56 -13.10
C GLU A 102 -7.33 2.56 -14.15
N GLN A 103 -6.01 2.49 -14.34
CA GLN A 103 -5.37 1.56 -15.28
C GLN A 103 -5.25 0.14 -14.69
N LEU A 104 -5.38 0.00 -13.37
CA LEU A 104 -5.34 -1.28 -12.67
C LEU A 104 -6.73 -1.89 -12.65
N SER A 105 -6.79 -3.20 -12.83
CA SER A 105 -8.03 -3.93 -12.59
C SER A 105 -8.28 -4.01 -11.07
N PRO A 106 -9.53 -3.85 -10.59
CA PRO A 106 -9.84 -3.95 -9.15
C PRO A 106 -9.45 -5.27 -8.50
N ARG A 107 -9.05 -6.28 -9.29
CA ARG A 107 -8.66 -7.60 -8.84
C ARG A 107 -7.18 -7.74 -8.53
N GLU A 108 -6.41 -6.66 -8.55
CA GLU A 108 -4.97 -6.67 -8.27
C GLU A 108 -4.63 -6.15 -6.87
N TYR A 109 -5.59 -5.56 -6.14
CA TYR A 109 -5.35 -4.92 -4.84
C TYR A 109 -6.58 -4.88 -3.94
N LEU A 110 -6.36 -4.85 -2.61
CA LEU A 110 -7.43 -4.57 -1.64
C LEU A 110 -7.49 -3.06 -1.38
N GLN A 111 -8.68 -2.50 -1.47
CA GLN A 111 -8.93 -1.10 -1.17
C GLN A 111 -9.23 -0.91 0.32
N LEU A 112 -8.43 -0.08 0.99
CA LEU A 112 -8.71 0.42 2.33
C LEU A 112 -10.04 1.18 2.33
N GLY A 113 -10.78 1.09 3.43
CA GLY A 113 -12.02 1.81 3.64
C GLY A 113 -11.83 3.34 3.81
N LYS A 114 -12.96 4.04 3.96
CA LYS A 114 -13.01 5.51 4.05
C LYS A 114 -12.33 6.07 5.30
N GLY A 115 -12.33 5.33 6.40
CA GLY A 115 -11.83 5.82 7.70
C GLY A 115 -12.56 7.09 8.16
N TRP A 116 -11.91 7.84 9.06
CA TRP A 116 -12.37 9.14 9.49
C TRP A 116 -11.49 10.24 8.88
N LEU A 117 -12.11 11.25 8.29
CA LEU A 117 -11.46 12.42 7.72
C LEU A 117 -12.19 13.68 8.18
N CYS A 118 -11.47 14.64 8.75
CA CYS A 118 -12.01 15.93 9.14
C CYS A 118 -12.31 16.75 7.88
N THR A 119 -13.59 16.85 7.54
CA THR A 119 -14.03 17.63 6.38
C THR A 119 -14.30 19.09 6.74
N GLU A 120 -14.41 19.43 8.03
CA GLU A 120 -14.70 20.79 8.49
C GLU A 120 -13.45 21.70 8.54
N ASP A 121 -12.26 21.13 8.34
CA ASP A 121 -11.01 21.90 8.34
C ASP A 121 -10.91 22.82 7.11
N ASP A 122 -10.42 24.04 7.31
CA ASP A 122 -10.26 25.05 6.26
C ASP A 122 -9.48 24.51 5.05
N ILE A 123 -8.43 23.72 5.30
CA ILE A 123 -7.60 23.13 4.22
C ILE A 123 -8.43 22.16 3.39
N TYR A 124 -9.25 21.33 4.03
CA TYR A 124 -10.12 20.40 3.34
C TYR A 124 -11.15 21.15 2.48
N GLN A 125 -11.83 22.11 3.08
CA GLN A 125 -12.91 22.87 2.43
C GLN A 125 -12.40 23.68 1.22
N GLN A 126 -11.18 24.19 1.28
CA GLN A 126 -10.61 25.02 0.21
C GLN A 126 -10.02 24.19 -0.94
N LEU A 127 -9.41 23.04 -0.65
CA LEU A 127 -8.56 22.32 -1.62
C LEU A 127 -9.08 20.93 -2.01
N PHE A 128 -9.95 20.30 -1.21
CA PHE A 128 -10.26 18.87 -1.34
C PHE A 128 -11.76 18.54 -1.37
N THR A 129 -12.65 19.52 -1.27
CA THR A 129 -14.12 19.33 -1.27
C THR A 129 -14.68 18.60 -2.50
N HIS A 130 -13.96 18.64 -3.63
CA HIS A 130 -14.37 18.00 -4.88
C HIS A 130 -13.51 16.78 -5.25
N GLU A 131 -12.61 16.37 -4.36
CA GLU A 131 -11.68 15.27 -4.57
C GLU A 131 -12.00 14.08 -3.68
N ARG A 132 -11.85 12.87 -4.22
CA ARG A 132 -11.95 11.65 -3.41
C ARG A 132 -10.63 11.41 -2.72
N ILE A 133 -10.59 11.69 -1.41
CA ILE A 133 -9.42 11.45 -0.58
C ILE A 133 -9.44 10.03 -0.05
N TYR A 134 -8.38 9.28 -0.35
CA TYR A 134 -8.12 7.98 0.22
C TYR A 134 -7.10 8.10 1.35
N ASN A 135 -7.24 7.25 2.37
CA ASN A 135 -6.22 7.12 3.40
C ASN A 135 -5.03 6.32 2.86
N ALA A 136 -3.82 6.81 3.07
CA ALA A 136 -2.60 6.05 2.83
C ALA A 136 -2.46 4.93 3.86
N CYS A 137 -1.87 3.80 3.43
CA CYS A 137 -1.53 2.69 4.32
C CYS A 137 -0.16 2.91 4.95
N TYR A 138 -0.10 3.57 6.11
CA TYR A 138 1.16 3.88 6.79
C TYR A 138 1.79 2.69 7.49
N ALA A 139 0.98 1.74 7.97
CA ALA A 139 1.48 0.48 8.51
C ALA A 139 0.44 -0.62 8.31
N HIS A 140 0.93 -1.84 8.15
CA HIS A 140 0.10 -3.03 8.21
C HIS A 140 0.89 -4.19 8.79
N ALA A 141 0.18 -5.15 9.38
CA ALA A 141 0.78 -6.34 9.95
C ALA A 141 -0.20 -7.51 9.83
N TRP A 142 0.36 -8.68 9.53
CA TRP A 142 -0.35 -9.94 9.66
C TRP A 142 -0.44 -10.35 11.13
N ASP A 143 -1.53 -11.01 11.47
CA ASP A 143 -1.67 -11.62 12.78
C ASP A 143 -0.73 -12.84 12.94
N PRO A 144 -0.48 -13.33 14.17
CA PRO A 144 0.41 -14.47 14.38
C PRO A 144 -0.02 -15.75 13.65
N THR A 145 -1.32 -15.90 13.33
CA THR A 145 -1.82 -17.06 12.57
C THR A 145 -1.70 -16.89 11.06
N GLN A 146 -1.30 -15.71 10.57
CA GLN A 146 -1.14 -15.40 9.15
C GLN A 146 -2.45 -15.51 8.35
N THR A 147 -3.60 -15.30 9.00
CA THR A 147 -4.92 -15.37 8.37
C THR A 147 -5.62 -14.02 8.32
N LYS A 148 -5.18 -13.06 9.13
CA LYS A 148 -5.78 -11.74 9.24
C LYS A 148 -4.75 -10.67 8.97
N LEU A 149 -5.17 -9.64 8.25
CA LEU A 149 -4.33 -8.50 7.91
C LEU A 149 -4.92 -7.24 8.51
N MET A 150 -4.19 -6.63 9.44
CA MET A 150 -4.54 -5.33 10.01
C MET A 150 -3.80 -4.22 9.29
N CYS A 151 -4.49 -3.13 8.98
CA CYS A 151 -3.89 -1.95 8.35
C CYS A 151 -4.31 -0.69 9.08
N VAL A 152 -3.38 0.26 9.20
CA VAL A 152 -3.62 1.57 9.79
C VAL A 152 -3.08 2.67 8.87
N GLY A 153 -3.69 3.84 8.96
CA GLY A 153 -3.44 4.89 8.00
C GLY A 153 -4.05 6.23 8.35
N GLY A 154 -4.03 7.11 7.36
CA GLY A 154 -4.59 8.45 7.43
C GLY A 154 -4.39 9.19 6.11
N PRO A 155 -4.83 10.45 6.00
CA PRO A 155 -4.71 11.21 4.76
C PRO A 155 -3.25 11.50 4.42
N LEU A 156 -2.88 11.31 3.15
CA LEU A 156 -1.52 11.56 2.65
C LEU A 156 -1.21 13.05 2.47
N ALA A 157 -2.22 13.83 2.05
CA ALA A 157 -2.04 15.23 1.71
C ALA A 157 -1.78 16.07 2.97
N PHE A 158 -0.77 16.95 2.89
CA PHE A 158 -0.38 17.83 3.98
C PHE A 158 -1.55 18.71 4.43
N GLY A 159 -1.70 18.86 5.75
CA GLY A 159 -2.74 19.70 6.36
C GLY A 159 -4.08 18.99 6.59
N LEU A 160 -4.32 17.84 5.96
CA LEU A 160 -5.51 17.04 6.24
C LEU A 160 -5.40 16.32 7.60
N LYS A 161 -6.54 16.17 8.28
CA LYS A 161 -6.66 15.46 9.55
C LYS A 161 -7.56 14.25 9.37
N GLY A 162 -7.09 13.08 9.75
CA GLY A 162 -7.85 11.85 9.60
C GLY A 162 -7.11 10.65 10.17
N CYS A 163 -7.83 9.54 10.30
CA CYS A 163 -7.27 8.27 10.72
C CYS A 163 -8.04 7.11 10.10
N TYR A 164 -7.36 5.98 9.95
CA TYR A 164 -7.92 4.76 9.42
C TYR A 164 -7.40 3.55 10.19
N LEU A 165 -8.29 2.59 10.42
CA LEU A 165 -7.98 1.24 10.87
C LEU A 165 -8.91 0.26 10.15
N GLY A 166 -8.35 -0.82 9.63
CA GLY A 166 -9.10 -1.90 8.98
C GLY A 166 -8.50 -3.26 9.29
N LEU A 167 -9.35 -4.29 9.24
CA LEU A 167 -8.98 -5.68 9.50
C LEU A 167 -9.64 -6.59 8.45
N TRP A 168 -8.83 -7.27 7.64
CA TRP A 168 -9.26 -8.37 6.78
C TRP A 168 -9.14 -9.70 7.52
N HIS A 169 -10.08 -10.62 7.25
CA HIS A 169 -10.21 -11.93 7.88
C HIS A 169 -10.72 -12.97 6.88
#